data_AF-A0A9W4VVL6-F1
#
_entry.id   AF-A0A9W4VVL6-F1
#
_cell.length_a   1.000
_cell.length_b   1.000
_cell.length_c   1.000
_cell.angle_alpha   90.00
_cell.angle_beta   90.00
_cell.angle_gamma   90.00
#
_symmetry.space_group_name_H-M   'P 1'
#
loop_
_entity.id
_entity.type
_entity.pdbx_description
1 polymer ?
#
loop_
_entity_poly.entity_id
_entity_poly.type
_entity_poly.pdbx_seq_one_letter_code
_entity_poly.pdbx_strand_id
1 'polypeptide(L)'
;MRNQNYRVRIKPKIKLKLAVLTLVIISALFFLLWLFIKSDFYNSTDIFEFKTPLAIEPINIRKAGKYPHYDLAKFKLPSGEFTEIQVNTEMAVNNKYCFSRVYKNGKFTRYQIVAYKNCI
;
A
#
# COMPACT_ATOMS: atom_id res chain seq x y z
N MET A 1 35.13 51.14 -13.27
CA MET A 1 35.51 50.28 -14.42
C MET A 1 34.27 49.53 -14.88
N ARG A 2 33.81 49.75 -16.11
CA ARG A 2 32.55 49.19 -16.63
C ARG A 2 32.81 47.77 -17.15
N ASN A 3 32.29 46.76 -16.45
CA ASN A 3 32.39 45.36 -16.83
C ASN A 3 31.70 45.16 -18.19
N GLN A 4 32.47 44.99 -19.26
CA GLN A 4 31.91 44.69 -20.57
C GLN A 4 31.48 43.22 -20.59
N ASN A 5 30.21 42.95 -20.92
CA ASN A 5 29.70 41.59 -21.09
C ASN A 5 30.48 40.89 -22.22
N TYR A 6 31.42 40.02 -21.85
CA TYR A 6 32.17 39.21 -22.79
C TYR A 6 31.21 38.25 -23.52
N ARG A 7 30.96 38.52 -24.81
CA ARG A 7 30.08 37.69 -25.64
C ARG A 7 30.87 36.49 -26.17
N VAL A 8 30.81 35.38 -25.44
CA VAL A 8 31.44 34.10 -25.86
C VAL A 8 30.77 33.61 -27.15
N ARG A 9 31.47 33.69 -28.29
CA ARG A 9 30.96 33.18 -29.57
C ARG A 9 31.35 31.71 -29.72
N ILE A 10 30.42 30.81 -29.39
CA ILE A 10 30.64 29.36 -29.51
C ILE A 10 30.70 28.98 -31.00
N LYS A 11 31.78 28.32 -31.42
CA LYS A 11 31.94 27.82 -32.80
C LYS A 11 30.84 26.82 -33.15
N PRO A 12 30.32 26.81 -34.39
CA PRO A 12 29.20 25.95 -34.79
C PRO A 12 29.49 24.46 -34.59
N LYS A 13 30.74 24.01 -34.80
CA LYS A 13 31.19 22.64 -34.51
C LYS A 13 30.99 22.23 -33.04
N ILE A 14 31.18 23.17 -32.12
CA ILE A 14 31.02 22.93 -30.67
C ILE A 14 29.53 22.89 -30.32
N LYS A 15 28.71 23.77 -30.92
CA LYS A 15 27.25 23.73 -30.76
C LYS A 15 26.66 22.38 -31.22
N LEU A 16 27.14 21.85 -32.34
CA LEU A 16 26.72 20.54 -32.85
C LEU A 16 27.10 19.42 -31.86
N LYS A 17 28.35 19.40 -31.38
CA LYS A 17 28.79 18.41 -30.37
C LYS A 17 27.94 18.48 -29.10
N LEU A 18 27.61 19.68 -28.64
CA LEU A 18 26.79 19.87 -27.46
C LEU A 18 25.37 19.37 -27.68
N ALA A 19 24.78 19.65 -28.85
CA ALA A 19 23.45 19.15 -29.21
C ALA A 19 23.38 17.62 -29.28
N VAL A 20 24.41 16.98 -29.84
CA VAL A 20 24.52 15.52 -29.87
C VAL A 20 24.66 14.96 -28.46
N LEU A 21 25.50 15.56 -27.62
CA LEU A 21 25.68 15.14 -26.23
C LEU A 21 24.37 15.25 -25.44
N THR A 22 23.62 16.33 -25.62
CA THR A 22 22.31 16.49 -24.98
C THR A 22 21.32 15.44 -25.43
N LEU A 23 21.31 15.08 -26.72
CA LEU A 23 20.45 14.01 -27.25
C LEU A 23 20.79 12.64 -26.63
N VAL A 24 22.07 12.33 -26.50
CA VAL A 24 22.53 11.08 -25.87
C VAL A 24 22.10 11.02 -24.41
N ILE A 25 22.24 12.12 -23.66
CA ILE A 25 21.82 12.19 -22.25
C ILE A 25 20.32 11.99 -22.12
N ILE A 26 19.51 12.67 -22.95
CA ILE A 26 18.06 12.52 -22.94
C ILE A 26 17.65 11.07 -23.26
N SER A 27 18.30 10.45 -24.25
CA SER A 27 18.04 9.05 -24.60
C SER A 27 18.38 8.09 -23.47
N ALA A 28 19.50 8.31 -22.78
CA ALA A 28 19.91 7.48 -21.65
C ALA A 28 18.95 7.61 -20.46
N LEU A 29 18.53 8.83 -20.14
CA LEU A 29 17.52 9.10 -19.11
C LEU A 29 16.19 8.42 -19.44
N PHE A 30 15.73 8.54 -20.70
CA PHE A 30 14.50 7.89 -21.14
C PHE A 30 14.56 6.36 -20.97
N PHE A 31 15.68 5.75 -21.34
CA PHE A 31 15.88 4.31 -21.19
C PHE A 31 15.90 3.87 -19.72
N LEU A 32 16.58 4.61 -18.85
CA LEU A 32 16.57 4.35 -17.41
C LEU A 32 15.16 4.46 -16.83
N LEU A 33 14.42 5.50 -17.20
CA LEU A 33 13.06 5.72 -16.71
C LEU A 33 12.12 4.60 -17.17
N TRP A 34 12.28 4.14 -18.42
CA TRP A 34 11.57 2.97 -18.94
C TRP A 34 11.88 1.69 -18.15
N LEU A 35 13.16 1.43 -17.84
CA LEU A 35 13.56 0.29 -17.02
C LEU A 35 12.96 0.37 -15.60
N PHE A 36 12.94 1.56 -14.99
CA PHE A 36 12.33 1.76 -13.68
C PHE A 36 10.82 1.48 -13.68
N ILE A 37 10.08 1.99 -14.68
CA ILE A 37 8.63 1.73 -14.82
C ILE A 37 8.35 0.25 -15.04
N LYS A 38 9.18 -0.43 -15.84
CA LYS A 38 9.04 -1.86 -16.13
C LYS A 38 9.54 -2.76 -15.00
N SER A 39 10.30 -2.23 -14.05
CA SER A 39 10.83 -3.02 -12.94
C SER A 39 9.70 -3.49 -12.02
N ASP A 40 9.89 -4.69 -11.47
CA ASP A 40 8.98 -5.30 -10.49
C ASP A 40 8.85 -4.48 -9.20
N PHE A 41 9.70 -3.46 -9.00
CA PHE A 41 9.57 -2.53 -7.88
C PHE A 41 8.27 -1.71 -7.97
N TYR A 42 7.96 -1.15 -9.15
CA TYR A 42 6.73 -0.35 -9.35
C TYR A 42 5.51 -1.22 -9.69
N ASN A 43 5.72 -2.34 -10.39
CA ASN A 43 4.66 -3.29 -10.72
C ASN A 43 4.49 -4.39 -9.68
N SER A 44 5.07 -4.23 -8.48
CA SER A 44 4.85 -5.16 -7.38
C SER A 44 3.37 -5.12 -7.03
N THR A 45 2.64 -6.14 -7.49
CA THR A 45 1.26 -6.34 -7.08
C THR A 45 1.29 -6.64 -5.60
N ASP A 46 0.63 -5.80 -4.80
CA ASP A 46 0.49 -6.05 -3.38
C ASP A 46 -0.14 -7.44 -3.17
N ILE A 47 0.65 -8.38 -2.63
CA ILE A 47 0.18 -9.74 -2.37
C ILE A 47 -0.53 -9.69 -1.03
N PHE A 48 -1.85 -9.88 -1.08
CA PHE A 48 -2.69 -10.02 0.12
C PHE A 48 -2.86 -11.50 0.45
N GLU A 49 -2.26 -11.92 1.55
CA GLU A 49 -2.40 -13.28 2.07
C GLU A 49 -3.35 -13.30 3.27
N PHE A 50 -4.33 -14.19 3.21
CA PHE A 50 -5.26 -14.46 4.31
C PHE A 50 -4.81 -15.73 5.02
N LYS A 51 -4.27 -15.59 6.24
CA LYS A 51 -3.85 -16.76 7.03
C LYS A 51 -5.05 -17.42 7.73
N THR A 52 -4.83 -18.64 8.21
CA THR A 52 -5.82 -19.49 8.89
C THR A 52 -6.80 -18.70 9.75
N PRO A 53 -8.10 -18.75 9.42
CA PRO A 53 -9.09 -17.97 10.12
C PRO A 53 -9.41 -18.58 11.49
N LEU A 54 -9.82 -17.73 12.43
CA LEU A 54 -10.08 -18.06 13.82
C LEU A 54 -11.46 -17.59 14.22
N ALA A 55 -12.23 -18.46 14.87
CA ALA A 55 -13.52 -18.12 15.45
C ALA A 55 -13.35 -17.65 16.90
N ILE A 56 -13.72 -16.40 17.19
CA ILE A 56 -13.55 -15.78 18.51
C ILE A 56 -14.86 -15.09 18.93
N GLU A 57 -15.20 -15.21 20.21
CA GLU A 57 -16.33 -14.51 20.82
C GLU A 57 -15.94 -13.08 21.22
N PRO A 58 -16.81 -12.08 20.97
CA PRO A 58 -16.56 -10.71 21.38
C PRO A 58 -16.70 -10.59 22.90
N ILE A 59 -15.81 -9.81 23.51
CA ILE A 59 -15.90 -9.47 24.94
C ILE A 59 -17.02 -8.45 25.16
N ASN A 60 -17.12 -7.49 24.25
CA ASN A 60 -18.10 -6.41 24.30
C ASN A 60 -18.40 -5.94 22.88
N ILE A 61 -19.68 -5.69 22.61
CA ILE A 61 -20.16 -5.10 21.37
C ILE A 61 -20.76 -3.73 21.71
N ARG A 62 -20.13 -2.68 21.23
CA ARG A 62 -20.64 -1.31 21.32
C ARG A 62 -21.25 -0.92 19.98
N LYS A 63 -22.55 -0.61 19.99
CA LYS A 63 -23.22 -0.02 18.82
C LYS A 63 -22.66 1.38 18.57
N ALA A 64 -22.01 1.61 17.43
CA ALA A 64 -21.54 2.95 17.11
C ALA A 64 -22.74 3.81 16.66
N GLY A 65 -23.04 4.84 17.45
CA GLY A 65 -24.12 5.79 17.15
C GLY A 65 -23.69 6.84 16.11
N LYS A 66 -24.60 7.06 15.15
CA LYS A 66 -24.61 8.02 14.03
C LYS A 66 -23.60 7.75 12.88
N TYR A 67 -24.15 7.08 11.86
CA TYR A 67 -23.74 6.94 10.44
C TYR A 67 -22.23 6.96 10.10
N PRO A 68 -21.67 5.89 9.51
CA PRO A 68 -22.32 4.62 9.15
C PRO A 68 -22.61 3.76 10.38
N HIS A 69 -23.74 3.03 10.39
CA HIS A 69 -24.08 2.10 11.47
C HIS A 69 -23.19 0.86 11.38
N TYR A 70 -22.06 0.89 12.07
CA TYR A 70 -21.23 -0.28 12.32
C TYR A 70 -21.23 -0.59 13.81
N ASP A 71 -21.29 -1.87 14.16
CA ASP A 71 -21.10 -2.28 15.54
C ASP A 71 -19.59 -2.44 15.76
N LEU A 72 -19.04 -1.88 16.83
CA LEU A 72 -17.65 -2.08 17.22
C LEU A 72 -17.60 -3.19 18.24
N ALA A 73 -16.91 -4.28 17.92
CA ALA A 73 -16.71 -5.37 18.85
C ALA A 73 -15.25 -5.45 19.29
N LYS A 74 -15.04 -5.61 20.60
CA LYS A 74 -13.73 -5.84 21.20
C LYS A 74 -13.50 -7.34 21.35
N PHE A 75 -12.39 -7.82 20.80
CA PHE A 75 -11.97 -9.21 20.84
C PHE A 75 -10.71 -9.37 21.66
N LYS A 76 -10.58 -10.50 22.36
CA LYS A 76 -9.32 -10.95 22.95
C LYS A 76 -8.68 -11.95 22.00
N LEU A 77 -7.50 -11.62 21.49
CA LEU A 77 -6.74 -12.52 20.64
C LEU A 77 -6.10 -13.64 21.48
N PRO A 78 -5.75 -14.79 20.86
CA PRO A 78 -4.98 -15.84 21.52
C PRO A 78 -3.61 -15.36 22.04
N SER A 79 -3.06 -14.29 21.46
CA SER A 79 -1.85 -13.61 21.94
C SER A 79 -2.04 -12.84 23.25
N GLY A 80 -3.28 -12.69 23.73
CA GLY A 80 -3.62 -11.87 24.90
C GLY A 80 -3.89 -10.39 24.57
N GLU A 81 -3.66 -9.96 23.34
CA GLU A 81 -3.93 -8.60 22.87
C GLU A 81 -5.43 -8.35 22.68
N PHE A 82 -5.85 -7.11 22.89
CA PHE A 82 -7.23 -6.68 22.66
C PHE A 82 -7.32 -5.89 21.36
N THR A 83 -8.25 -6.25 20.48
CA THR A 83 -8.48 -5.55 19.22
C THR A 83 -9.95 -5.18 19.06
N GLU A 84 -10.20 -3.94 18.67
CA GLU A 84 -11.54 -3.45 18.34
C GLU A 84 -11.72 -3.46 16.82
N ILE A 85 -12.75 -4.16 16.35
CA ILE A 85 -13.00 -4.38 14.93
C ILE A 85 -14.45 -4.01 14.64
N GLN A 86 -14.69 -3.36 13.50
CA GLN A 86 -16.03 -3.12 12.99
C GLN A 86 -16.65 -4.45 12.55
N VAL A 87 -17.74 -4.84 13.20
CA VAL A 87 -18.51 -6.04 12.91
C VAL A 87 -19.90 -5.67 12.39
N ASN A 88 -20.44 -6.51 11.51
CA ASN A 88 -21.88 -6.57 11.28
C ASN A 88 -22.44 -7.70 12.15
N THR A 89 -23.41 -7.38 13.02
CA THR A 89 -24.03 -8.33 13.95
C THR A 89 -24.72 -9.51 13.24
N GLU A 90 -25.08 -9.37 11.97
CA GLU A 90 -25.67 -10.44 11.15
C GLU A 90 -24.68 -11.54 10.76
N MET A 91 -23.36 -11.27 10.82
CA MET A 91 -22.32 -12.24 10.43
C MET A 91 -21.92 -13.21 11.54
N ALA A 92 -22.47 -13.03 12.75
CA ALA A 92 -22.20 -13.90 13.88
C ALA A 92 -22.92 -15.25 13.73
N VAL A 93 -22.22 -16.36 13.99
CA VAL A 93 -22.83 -17.68 14.14
C VAL A 93 -22.53 -18.15 15.55
N ASN A 94 -23.56 -18.47 16.34
CA ASN A 94 -23.43 -18.85 17.75
C ASN A 94 -22.61 -17.85 18.59
N ASN A 95 -22.82 -16.54 18.40
CA ASN A 95 -22.06 -15.44 19.02
C ASN A 95 -20.55 -15.42 18.72
N LYS A 96 -20.08 -16.24 17.77
CA LYS A 96 -18.69 -16.27 17.30
C LYS A 96 -18.56 -15.54 15.98
N TYR A 97 -17.48 -14.79 15.85
CA TYR A 97 -17.09 -14.13 14.61
C TYR A 97 -15.82 -14.79 14.07
N CYS A 98 -15.78 -14.95 12.75
CA CYS A 98 -14.65 -15.55 12.05
C CYS A 98 -13.70 -14.47 11.53
N PHE A 99 -12.44 -14.52 11.94
CA PHE A 99 -11.41 -13.54 11.58
C PHE A 99 -10.26 -14.17 10.85
N SER A 100 -9.76 -13.52 9.81
CA SER A 100 -8.51 -13.85 9.16
C SER A 100 -7.46 -12.77 9.45
N ARG A 101 -6.20 -13.18 9.62
CA ARG A 101 -5.06 -12.25 9.61
C ARG A 101 -4.73 -11.91 8.17
N VAL A 102 -4.74 -10.62 7.86
CA VAL A 102 -4.38 -10.12 6.53
C VAL A 102 -2.93 -9.69 6.55
N TYR A 103 -2.13 -10.30 5.69
CA TYR A 103 -0.75 -9.91 5.44
C TYR A 103 -0.66 -9.21 4.09
N LYS A 104 0.08 -8.12 4.04
CA LYS A 104 0.43 -7.40 2.83
C LYS A 104 1.93 -7.52 2.63
N ASN A 105 2.36 -8.17 1.55
CA ASN A 105 3.78 -8.38 1.25
C ASN A 105 4.55 -9.01 2.44
N GLY A 106 3.95 -10.04 3.06
CA GLY A 106 4.53 -10.75 4.21
C GLY A 106 4.46 -10.01 5.56
N LYS A 107 3.96 -8.77 5.60
CA LYS A 107 3.77 -8.00 6.86
C LYS A 107 2.32 -8.03 7.32
N PHE A 108 2.11 -8.25 8.61
CA PHE A 108 0.77 -8.18 9.20
C PHE A 108 0.21 -6.76 9.05
N THR A 109 -1.05 -6.66 8.62
CA THR A 109 -1.73 -5.37 8.45
C THR A 109 -2.89 -5.21 9.40
N ARG A 110 -3.84 -6.15 9.37
CA ARG A 110 -5.07 -6.08 10.16
C ARG A 110 -5.72 -7.44 10.29
N TYR A 111 -6.64 -7.52 11.25
CA TYR A 111 -7.65 -8.57 11.31
C TYR A 111 -8.85 -8.14 10.45
N GLN A 112 -9.35 -9.07 9.65
CA GLN A 112 -10.55 -8.84 8.83
C GLN A 112 -11.56 -9.95 9.08
N ILE A 113 -12.83 -9.57 9.18
CA ILE A 113 -13.94 -10.51 9.29
C ILE A 113 -14.11 -11.21 7.94
N VAL A 114 -14.26 -12.52 8.00
CA VAL A 114 -14.54 -13.39 6.86
C VAL A 114 -15.82 -14.18 7.14
N ALA A 115 -16.45 -14.69 6.08
CA ALA A 115 -17.64 -15.52 6.22
C ALA A 115 -17.35 -16.70 7.17
N TYR A 116 -18.28 -16.96 8.11
CA TYR A 116 -18.09 -17.97 9.14
C TYR A 116 -17.81 -19.38 8.58
N LYS A 117 -18.32 -19.69 7.39
CA LYS A 117 -18.05 -20.92 6.64
C LYS A 117 -16.54 -21.20 6.47
N ASN A 118 -15.70 -20.18 6.42
CA ASN A 118 -14.25 -20.33 6.23
C ASN A 118 -13.52 -20.72 7.52
N CYS A 119 -14.17 -20.65 8.68
CA CYS A 119 -13.61 -21.06 9.98
C CYS A 119 -13.95 -22.50 10.39
N ILE A 120 -14.78 -23.23 9.61
CA ILE A 120 -15.24 -24.59 9.90
C ILE A 120 -14.40 -25.59 9.08
#